data_AF-A0A8D1NFL9-F1
#
_entry.id   AF-A0A8D1NFL9-F1
#
_cell.length_a   1.000
_cell.length_b   1.000
_cell.length_c   1.000
_cell.angle_alpha   90.00
_cell.angle_beta   90.00
_cell.angle_gamma   90.00
#
_symmetry.space_group_name_H-M   'P 1'
#
loop_
_entity.id
_entity.type
_entity.pdbx_description
1 polymer ?
#
loop_
_entity_poly.entity_id
_entity_poly.type
_entity_poly.pdbx_seq_one_letter_code
_entity_poly.pdbx_strand_id
1 'polypeptide(L)'
;HCYFCFREQKRLFKVEFVNWHNIHHFLNRLSFLPQYTFKSKSNKQRLTELTVAIRSFISRVRRLNKRDQFRERRKTAALNKVFDISTLPARGKIELVCQFESTHHLIRRRPPRLLMTLRRGKHLQQSLAFREQGHTR
;
A
#
# COMPACT_ATOMS: atom_id res chain seq x y z
N HIS A 1 -15.21 -15.67 -25.21
CA HIS A 1 -16.17 -15.80 -26.32
C HIS A 1 -17.36 -14.90 -26.06
N CYS A 2 -17.44 -13.76 -26.76
CA CYS A 2 -18.63 -12.99 -27.12
C CYS A 2 -18.10 -11.77 -27.89
N TYR A 3 -17.90 -11.92 -29.20
CA TYR A 3 -17.51 -10.82 -30.07
C TYR A 3 -18.79 -10.23 -30.65
N PHE A 4 -19.18 -9.04 -30.18
CA PHE A 4 -20.33 -8.30 -30.70
C PHE A 4 -20.17 -8.05 -32.20
N CYS A 5 -21.25 -8.20 -32.97
CA CYS A 5 -21.26 -7.94 -34.40
C CYS A 5 -21.10 -6.43 -34.68
N PHE A 6 -20.57 -6.07 -35.86
CA PHE A 6 -20.21 -4.68 -36.24
C PHE A 6 -21.34 -3.65 -36.02
N ARG A 7 -22.60 -4.07 -36.17
CA ARG A 7 -23.79 -3.24 -35.92
C ARG A 7 -24.06 -3.00 -34.43
N GLU A 8 -23.77 -3.98 -33.58
CA GLU A 8 -23.94 -3.89 -32.12
C GLU A 8 -22.85 -3.03 -31.50
N GLN A 9 -21.62 -3.13 -32.00
CA GLN A 9 -20.50 -2.27 -31.59
C GLN A 9 -20.79 -0.77 -31.80
N LYS A 10 -21.43 -0.41 -32.93
CA LYS A 10 -21.83 0.99 -33.21
C LYS A 10 -22.90 1.51 -32.25
N ARG A 11 -23.79 0.66 -31.74
CA ARG A 11 -24.79 1.03 -30.72
C ARG A 11 -24.18 1.12 -29.33
N LEU A 12 -23.17 0.30 -29.04
CA LEU A 12 -22.50 0.24 -27.74
C LEU A 12 -21.36 1.26 -27.60
N PHE A 13 -21.10 2.10 -28.62
CA PHE A 13 -20.04 3.12 -28.57
C PHE A 13 -20.17 4.10 -27.40
N LYS A 14 -21.40 4.30 -26.89
CA LYS A 14 -21.68 5.17 -25.75
C LYS A 14 -21.83 4.42 -24.42
N VAL A 15 -21.84 3.08 -24.45
CA VAL A 15 -22.04 2.23 -23.27
C VAL A 15 -20.69 1.67 -22.84
N GLU A 16 -20.00 2.42 -21.98
CA GLU A 16 -18.87 1.88 -21.26
C GLU A 16 -19.38 0.95 -20.14
N PHE A 17 -19.44 -0.36 -20.39
CA PHE A 17 -19.73 -1.37 -19.34
C PHE A 17 -18.69 -1.39 -18.22
N VAL A 18 -17.51 -0.83 -18.51
CA VAL A 18 -16.28 -0.90 -17.75
C VAL A 18 -15.82 0.55 -17.61
N ASN A 19 -16.07 1.15 -16.45
CA ASN A 19 -15.63 2.52 -16.18
C ASN A 19 -14.10 2.53 -16.01
N TRP A 20 -13.39 2.75 -17.12
CA TRP A 20 -11.93 2.68 -17.20
C TRP A 20 -11.24 3.66 -16.24
N HIS A 21 -11.86 4.80 -15.97
CA HIS A 21 -11.36 5.79 -15.01
C HIS A 21 -11.31 5.23 -13.58
N ASN A 22 -12.39 4.60 -13.13
CA ASN A 22 -12.43 3.92 -11.83
C ASN A 22 -11.59 2.64 -11.81
N ILE A 23 -11.42 2.01 -12.97
CA ILE A 23 -10.67 0.77 -13.12
C ILE A 23 -9.17 1.00 -13.08
N HIS A 24 -8.63 2.12 -13.55
CA HIS A 24 -7.18 2.41 -13.37
C HIS A 24 -6.79 2.41 -11.89
N HIS A 25 -7.58 3.05 -11.04
CA HIS A 25 -7.36 3.03 -9.60
C HIS A 25 -7.60 1.64 -8.98
N PHE A 26 -8.59 0.90 -9.49
CA PHE A 26 -8.86 -0.49 -9.08
C PHE A 26 -7.78 -1.49 -9.53
N LEU A 27 -7.22 -1.34 -10.73
CA LEU A 27 -6.15 -2.18 -11.31
C LEU A 27 -4.81 -1.88 -10.65
N ASN A 28 -4.47 -0.61 -10.39
CA ASN A 28 -3.32 -0.28 -9.54
C ASN A 28 -3.48 -0.86 -8.14
N ARG A 29 -4.71 -0.92 -7.63
CA ARG A 29 -5.03 -1.66 -6.41
C ARG A 29 -4.79 -3.17 -6.66
N LEU A 30 -5.38 -3.80 -7.66
CA LEU A 30 -5.36 -5.25 -7.87
C LEU A 30 -3.99 -5.79 -8.29
N SER A 31 -3.16 -5.05 -9.03
CA SER A 31 -1.85 -5.48 -9.54
C SER A 31 -0.89 -5.88 -8.42
N PHE A 32 -1.00 -5.23 -7.25
CA PHE A 32 -0.25 -5.59 -6.05
C PHE A 32 -0.84 -6.80 -5.30
N LEU A 33 -2.12 -7.14 -5.47
CA LEU A 33 -2.76 -8.23 -4.71
C LEU A 33 -2.16 -9.63 -4.97
N PRO A 34 -1.91 -10.08 -6.21
CA PRO A 34 -1.32 -11.40 -6.44
C PRO A 34 0.13 -11.47 -5.95
N GLN A 35 0.85 -10.34 -5.92
CA GLN A 35 2.22 -10.27 -5.40
C GLN A 35 2.30 -10.27 -3.86
N TYR A 36 1.20 -9.97 -3.15
CA TYR A 36 1.16 -9.79 -1.69
C TYR A 36 0.02 -10.53 -0.98
N THR A 37 -0.59 -11.49 -1.67
CA THR A 37 -1.54 -12.51 -1.18
C THR A 37 -2.34 -12.08 0.05
N PHE A 38 -3.13 -11.02 -0.13
CA PHE A 38 -4.11 -10.64 0.87
C PHE A 38 -5.30 -11.58 0.78
N LYS A 39 -5.61 -12.28 1.88
CA LYS A 39 -6.83 -13.11 1.98
C LYS A 39 -8.12 -12.32 1.78
N SER A 40 -8.15 -11.06 2.21
CA SER A 40 -9.33 -10.21 2.15
C SER A 40 -9.00 -8.85 1.56
N LYS A 41 -9.91 -8.34 0.71
CA LYS A 41 -9.86 -6.99 0.14
C LYS A 41 -9.81 -5.91 1.23
N SER A 42 -10.45 -6.15 2.38
CA SER A 42 -10.52 -5.21 3.52
C SER A 42 -9.14 -4.89 4.11
N ASN A 43 -8.26 -5.88 4.22
CA ASN A 43 -6.92 -5.70 4.79
C ASN A 43 -6.07 -4.72 3.97
N LYS A 44 -6.24 -4.72 2.65
CA LYS A 44 -5.54 -3.78 1.78
C LYS A 44 -6.16 -2.39 1.82
N GLN A 45 -7.50 -2.29 1.89
CA GLN A 45 -8.17 -1.00 2.08
C GLN A 45 -7.68 -0.32 3.36
N ARG A 46 -7.62 -1.06 4.48
CA ARG A 46 -7.09 -0.56 5.76
C ARG A 46 -5.65 -0.05 5.67
N LEU A 47 -4.75 -0.77 4.99
CA LEU A 47 -3.38 -0.30 4.78
C LEU A 47 -3.33 0.96 3.92
N THR A 48 -4.23 1.08 2.94
CA THR A 48 -4.33 2.26 2.07
C THR A 48 -4.84 3.46 2.87
N GLU A 49 -5.90 3.28 3.65
CA GLU A 49 -6.42 4.29 4.58
C GLU A 49 -5.34 4.75 5.56
N LEU A 50 -4.56 3.82 6.10
CA LEU A 50 -3.43 4.14 6.98
C LEU A 50 -2.35 4.97 6.28
N THR A 51 -1.99 4.64 5.03
CA THR A 51 -1.03 5.49 4.27
C THR A 51 -1.57 6.90 4.02
N VAL A 52 -2.87 7.02 3.72
CA VAL A 52 -3.52 8.32 3.54
C VAL A 52 -3.53 9.12 4.84
N ALA A 53 -3.85 8.48 5.97
CA ALA A 53 -3.84 9.10 7.28
C ALA A 53 -2.44 9.60 7.69
N ILE A 54 -1.39 8.82 7.41
CA ILE A 54 0.00 9.23 7.66
C ILE A 54 0.34 10.46 6.81
N ARG A 55 0.00 10.48 5.52
CA ARG A 55 0.26 11.63 4.63
C ARG A 55 -0.51 12.87 5.05
N SER A 56 -1.78 12.73 5.44
CA SER A 56 -2.60 13.86 5.90
C SER A 56 -2.07 14.42 7.21
N PHE A 57 -1.58 13.56 8.12
CA PHE A 57 -0.90 13.99 9.34
C PHE A 57 0.39 14.76 9.04
N ILE A 58 1.27 14.22 8.19
CA ILE A 58 2.54 14.86 7.85
C ILE A 58 2.34 16.17 7.10
N SER A 59 1.35 16.23 6.21
CA SER A 59 0.94 17.46 5.52
C SER A 59 0.52 18.54 6.50
N ARG A 60 -0.25 18.19 7.55
CA ARG A 60 -0.64 19.13 8.61
C ARG A 60 0.57 19.61 9.41
N VAL A 61 1.47 18.71 9.81
CA VAL A 61 2.71 19.08 10.51
C VAL A 61 3.59 20.00 9.66
N ARG A 62 3.63 19.78 8.33
CA ARG A 62 4.42 20.61 7.40
C ARG A 62 3.91 22.05 7.30
N ARG A 63 2.60 22.26 7.47
CA ARG A 63 1.94 23.58 7.43
C ARG A 63 2.20 24.43 8.68
N LEU A 64 2.64 23.83 9.79
CA LEU A 64 3.01 24.56 11.00
C LEU A 64 4.26 25.42 10.79
N ASN A 65 4.44 26.46 11.61
CA ASN A 65 5.60 27.34 11.55
C ASN A 65 6.91 26.59 11.77
N LYS A 66 7.95 26.91 10.98
CA LYS A 66 9.26 26.24 11.06
C LYS A 66 9.96 26.42 12.42
N ARG A 67 9.68 27.52 13.12
CA ARG A 67 10.29 27.86 14.42
C ARG A 67 9.55 27.25 15.63
N ASP A 68 8.43 26.58 15.39
CA ASP A 68 7.63 25.98 16.46
C ASP A 68 8.28 24.68 16.97
N GLN A 69 8.55 24.62 18.27
CA GLN A 69 9.11 23.43 18.93
C GLN A 69 8.15 22.23 18.85
N PHE A 70 6.84 22.47 18.84
CA PHE A 70 5.84 21.40 18.71
C PHE A 70 5.96 20.70 17.35
N ARG A 71 6.15 21.48 16.28
CA ARG A 71 6.37 20.95 14.94
C ARG A 71 7.57 20.00 14.91
N GLU A 72 8.71 20.41 15.47
CA GLU A 72 9.93 19.60 15.41
C GLU A 72 9.79 18.31 16.25
N ARG A 73 9.17 18.39 17.43
CA ARG A 73 8.85 17.21 18.26
C ARG A 73 7.89 16.25 17.55
N ARG A 74 6.82 16.75 16.94
CA ARG A 74 5.83 15.89 16.24
C ARG A 74 6.38 15.29 14.96
N LYS A 75 7.18 16.07 14.22
CA LYS A 75 7.90 15.61 13.03
C LYS A 75 8.83 14.46 13.36
N THR A 76 9.74 14.64 14.32
CA THR A 76 10.71 13.61 14.72
C THR A 76 10.02 12.35 15.22
N ALA A 77 9.01 12.48 16.09
CA ALA A 77 8.22 11.35 16.57
C ALA A 77 7.52 10.58 15.42
N ALA A 78 6.91 11.30 14.48
CA ALA A 78 6.23 10.68 13.35
C ALA A 78 7.21 10.00 12.39
N LEU A 79 8.34 10.62 12.09
CA LEU A 79 9.37 10.03 11.22
C LEU A 79 9.98 8.78 11.83
N ASN A 80 10.28 8.78 13.12
CA ASN A 80 10.80 7.62 13.82
C ASN A 80 9.77 6.47 13.77
N LYS A 81 8.52 6.76 14.12
CA LYS A 81 7.46 5.75 14.12
C LYS A 81 7.19 5.17 12.72
N VAL A 82 7.19 6.01 11.68
CA VAL A 82 7.01 5.53 10.31
C VAL A 82 8.22 4.70 9.87
N PHE A 83 9.45 5.10 10.24
CA PHE A 83 10.65 4.32 9.95
C PHE A 83 10.61 2.94 10.61
N ASP A 84 10.15 2.86 11.86
CA ASP A 84 10.05 1.58 12.59
C ASP A 84 9.02 0.63 11.94
N ILE A 85 7.89 1.18 11.49
CA ILE A 85 6.78 0.40 10.92
C ILE A 85 6.97 0.06 9.44
N SER A 86 7.85 0.77 8.72
CA SER A 86 8.01 0.65 7.26
C SER A 86 9.42 0.27 6.84
N THR A 87 9.62 -0.12 5.58
CA THR A 87 10.96 -0.28 4.97
C THR A 87 11.41 1.02 4.30
N LEU A 88 11.49 2.12 5.06
CA LEU A 88 12.10 3.36 4.55
C LEU A 88 13.63 3.24 4.56
N PRO A 89 14.32 3.72 3.52
CA PRO A 89 15.78 3.58 3.41
C PRO A 89 16.57 4.52 4.34
N ALA A 90 15.99 5.66 4.75
CA ALA A 90 16.69 6.64 5.58
C ALA A 90 15.78 7.25 6.66
N ARG A 91 16.36 7.52 7.83
CA ARG A 91 15.74 8.23 8.95
C ARG A 91 15.77 9.74 8.70
N GLY A 92 14.71 10.46 9.06
CA GLY A 92 14.76 11.92 9.26
C GLY A 92 14.34 12.83 8.09
N LYS A 93 14.15 12.34 6.86
CA LYS A 93 13.67 13.18 5.75
C LYS A 93 12.14 13.10 5.61
N ILE A 94 11.46 14.21 5.89
CA ILE A 94 9.99 14.34 5.67
C ILE A 94 9.62 14.06 4.21
N GLU A 95 10.47 14.49 3.28
CA GLU A 95 10.24 14.35 1.84
C GLU A 95 10.10 12.89 1.42
N LEU A 96 10.88 11.98 2.03
CA LEU A 96 10.77 10.55 1.78
C LEU A 96 9.44 9.98 2.25
N VAL A 97 8.84 10.57 3.28
CA VAL A 97 7.51 10.14 3.76
C VAL A 97 6.38 10.77 2.93
N CYS A 98 6.61 11.94 2.33
CA CYS A 98 5.69 12.47 1.33
C CYS A 98 5.69 11.62 0.05
N GLN A 99 6.86 11.10 -0.35
CA GLN A 99 7.02 10.12 -1.44
C GLN A 99 6.57 8.70 -1.06
N PHE A 100 6.07 8.51 0.17
CA PHE A 100 5.48 7.25 0.63
C PHE A 100 4.12 7.03 -0.05
N GLU A 101 4.10 7.01 -1.38
CA GLU A 101 2.92 6.84 -2.21
C GLU A 101 2.44 5.39 -2.24
N SER A 102 3.35 4.45 -2.03
CA SER A 102 3.07 3.02 -2.14
C SER A 102 2.84 2.38 -0.76
N THR A 103 1.70 1.70 -0.62
CA THR A 103 1.42 0.77 0.50
C THR A 103 2.47 -0.35 0.62
N HIS A 104 3.23 -0.55 -0.45
CA HIS A 104 4.30 -1.53 -0.58
C HIS A 104 5.36 -1.49 0.53
N HIS A 105 5.75 -0.31 1.00
CA HIS A 105 6.74 -0.21 2.10
C HIS A 105 6.22 -0.81 3.42
N LEU A 106 4.90 -0.79 3.65
CA LEU A 106 4.27 -1.42 4.80
C LEU A 106 4.08 -2.92 4.55
N ILE A 107 3.73 -3.30 3.33
CA ILE A 107 3.50 -4.69 2.96
C ILE A 107 4.78 -5.53 3.09
N ARG A 108 5.94 -4.94 2.78
CA ARG A 108 7.25 -5.58 2.93
C ARG A 108 7.59 -5.96 4.37
N ARG A 109 7.03 -5.27 5.37
CA ARG A 109 7.20 -5.59 6.80
C ARG A 109 6.25 -6.67 7.30
N ARG A 110 5.32 -7.18 6.48
CA ARG A 110 4.42 -8.26 6.93
C ARG A 110 5.22 -9.55 7.17
N PRO A 111 4.89 -10.33 8.21
CA PRO A 111 5.63 -11.55 8.56
C PRO A 111 5.87 -12.51 7.39
N PRO A 112 4.87 -12.79 6.51
CA PRO A 112 5.09 -13.67 5.37
C PRO A 112 6.21 -13.18 4.42
N ARG A 113 6.37 -11.86 4.26
CA ARG A 113 7.42 -11.30 3.41
C ARG A 113 8.77 -11.31 4.13
N LEU A 114 8.79 -11.03 5.43
CA LEU A 114 9.99 -11.13 6.25
C LEU A 114 10.55 -12.56 6.28
N LEU A 115 9.68 -13.58 6.32
CA LEU A 115 10.10 -14.98 6.25
C LEU A 115 10.79 -15.32 4.93
N MET A 116 10.36 -14.73 3.81
CA MET A 116 11.05 -14.86 2.54
C MET A 116 12.42 -14.16 2.55
N THR A 117 12.49 -12.95 3.12
CA THR A 117 13.76 -12.21 3.23
C THR A 117 14.77 -12.92 4.14
N LEU A 118 14.30 -13.56 5.21
CA LEU A 118 15.11 -14.34 6.15
C LEU A 118 15.40 -15.77 5.65
N ARG A 119 15.08 -16.09 4.38
CA ARG A 119 15.28 -17.41 3.75
C ARG A 119 14.60 -18.60 4.46
N ARG A 120 13.60 -18.34 5.32
CA ARG A 120 12.82 -19.38 6.01
C ARG A 120 11.63 -19.89 5.19
N GLY A 121 11.16 -19.09 4.23
CA GLY A 121 10.16 -19.52 3.24
C GLY A 121 10.72 -19.41 1.83
N LYS A 122 10.62 -20.47 1.03
CA LYS A 122 11.08 -20.46 -0.38
C LYS A 122 10.14 -19.63 -1.26
N HIS A 123 8.84 -19.65 -0.94
CA HIS A 123 7.78 -18.94 -1.67
C HIS A 123 6.82 -18.22 -0.71
N LEU A 124 6.09 -17.23 -1.24
CA LEU A 124 5.15 -16.43 -0.46
C LEU A 124 3.99 -17.27 0.09
N GLN A 125 3.47 -18.22 -0.69
CA GLN A 125 2.37 -19.11 -0.27
C GLN A 125 2.78 -20.01 0.90
N GLN A 126 3.99 -20.57 0.83
CA GLN A 126 4.54 -21.37 1.92
C GLN A 126 4.72 -20.54 3.20
N SER A 127 5.19 -19.29 3.06
CA SER A 127 5.36 -18.37 4.19
C SER A 127 4.02 -17.98 4.84
N LEU A 128 2.94 -17.92 4.05
CA LEU A 128 1.59 -17.75 4.59
C LEU A 128 1.12 -19.00 5.34
N ALA A 129 1.29 -20.18 4.75
CA ALA A 129 0.92 -21.45 5.39
C ALA A 129 1.63 -21.62 6.74
N PHE A 130 2.95 -21.37 6.81
CA PHE A 130 3.71 -21.43 8.06
C PHE A 130 3.21 -20.48 9.14
N ARG A 131 2.71 -19.30 8.75
CA ARG A 131 2.11 -18.36 9.69
C ARG A 131 0.77 -18.86 10.20
N GLU A 132 -0.05 -19.42 9.32
CA GLU A 132 -1.41 -19.90 9.65
C GLU A 132 -1.39 -21.17 10.50
N GLN A 133 -0.41 -22.03 10.26
CA GLN A 133 -0.17 -23.24 11.04
C GLN A 133 0.53 -22.97 12.39
N GLY A 134 0.92 -21.71 12.67
CA GLY A 134 1.57 -21.35 13.93
C GLY A 134 3.04 -21.79 14.05
N HIS A 135 3.70 -22.13 12.94
CA HIS A 135 5.12 -22.51 12.93
C HIS A 135 6.08 -21.34 13.13
N THR A 136 5.57 -20.10 13.12
CA THR A 136 6.35 -18.86 13.28
C THR A 136 5.84 -18.07 14.48
N ARG A 137 6.75 -17.68 15.36
CA ARG A 137 6.51 -16.86 16.56
C ARG A 137 7.23 -15.53 16.42
#